data_AF-A0A4Z2ENR7-F1
#
_entry.id   AF-A0A4Z2ENR7-F1
#
_cell.length_a   1.000
_cell.length_b   1.000
_cell.length_c   1.000
_cell.angle_alpha   90.00
_cell.angle_beta   90.00
_cell.angle_gamma   90.00
#
_symmetry.space_group_name_H-M   'P 1'
#
loop_
_entity.id
_entity.type
_entity.pdbx_description
1 polymer ?
#
loop_
_entity_poly.entity_id
_entity_poly.type
_entity_poly.pdbx_seq_one_letter_code
_entity_poly.pdbx_strand_id
1 'polypeptide(L)'
;MDEFVLHESSGYMLPTLRFLAVFHTVISLVCVFGYYCLKVPLVVFKREKDIARKLEFDGLYITEQPSDDDIKGQWDRLVINTPWVTESGSSQATIGIIGMGFIVINKYGDLYGAERIAELLGLDKSALDFDPTVETVEKEASLLSWLSSIDTKYHIWTMGVVLTDNYFLYLIWYTTMSIFGHFNNFFFAAHMLDIAMGFKTLRTILSSVTHNGKQLMLTVGLLAVVVYLYTVVAFNFFRKFYNKSEDEDQPDMKCDDMMTVYF
;
A
#
# COMPACT_ATOMS: atom_id res chain seq x y z
N MET A 1 9.50 30.74 -17.84
CA MET A 1 8.56 30.51 -18.95
C MET A 1 7.21 30.95 -18.44
N ASP A 2 6.71 32.07 -18.94
CA ASP A 2 5.39 32.55 -18.54
C ASP A 2 4.35 31.68 -19.23
N GLU A 3 3.58 30.91 -18.46
CA GLU A 3 2.43 30.17 -18.98
C GLU A 3 1.33 31.17 -19.33
N PHE A 4 1.10 31.38 -20.62
CA PHE A 4 0.01 32.23 -21.09
C PHE A 4 -1.33 31.47 -20.98
N VAL A 5 -2.12 31.80 -19.96
CA VAL A 5 -3.51 31.36 -19.87
C VAL A 5 -4.38 32.31 -20.70
N LEU A 6 -4.86 31.83 -21.85
CA LEU A 6 -5.81 32.58 -22.68
C LEU A 6 -7.07 32.89 -21.86
N HIS A 7 -7.29 34.17 -21.56
CA HIS A 7 -8.41 34.61 -20.74
C HIS A 7 -9.64 34.88 -21.60
N GLU A 8 -10.78 34.29 -21.24
CA GLU A 8 -12.07 34.66 -21.83
C GLU A 8 -12.51 36.04 -21.31
N SER A 9 -13.33 36.77 -22.08
CA SER A 9 -13.78 38.14 -21.77
C SER A 9 -14.55 38.30 -20.43
N SER A 10 -14.91 37.20 -19.76
CA SER A 10 -15.77 37.18 -18.57
C SER A 10 -15.08 37.51 -17.25
N GLY A 11 -13.74 37.46 -17.15
CA GLY A 11 -13.01 37.82 -15.92
C GLY A 11 -13.02 36.79 -14.79
N TYR A 12 -14.02 35.90 -14.74
CA TYR A 12 -14.26 34.99 -13.60
C TYR A 12 -13.47 33.68 -13.64
N MET A 13 -12.95 33.26 -14.80
CA MET A 13 -12.36 31.92 -14.97
C MET A 13 -11.19 31.62 -14.03
N LEU A 14 -10.26 32.56 -13.89
CA LEU A 14 -9.05 32.37 -13.08
C LEU A 14 -9.33 32.21 -11.58
N PRO A 15 -10.12 33.10 -10.91
CA PRO A 15 -10.46 32.90 -9.50
C PRO A 15 -11.32 31.65 -9.28
N THR A 16 -12.23 31.32 -10.20
CA THR A 16 -13.04 30.10 -10.11
C THR A 16 -12.16 28.84 -10.18
N LEU A 17 -11.20 28.77 -11.09
CA LEU A 17 -10.27 27.63 -11.20
C LEU A 17 -9.43 27.44 -9.93
N ARG A 18 -8.93 28.53 -9.34
CA ARG A 18 -8.18 28.47 -8.07
C ARG A 18 -9.04 27.96 -6.92
N PHE A 19 -10.29 28.44 -6.83
CA PHE A 19 -11.24 27.95 -5.83
C PHE A 19 -11.54 26.46 -6.02
N LEU A 20 -11.80 26.02 -7.26
CA LEU A 20 -12.02 24.60 -7.58
C LEU A 20 -10.79 23.74 -7.22
N ALA A 21 -9.58 24.22 -7.51
CA ALA A 21 -8.34 23.50 -7.18
C ALA A 21 -8.20 23.25 -5.67
N VAL A 22 -8.40 24.28 -4.85
CA VAL A 22 -8.38 24.15 -3.38
C VAL A 22 -9.50 23.22 -2.90
N PHE A 23 -10.71 23.41 -3.41
CA PHE A 23 -11.85 22.59 -3.05
C PHE A 23 -11.65 21.10 -3.40
N HIS A 24 -11.07 20.81 -4.56
CA HIS A 24 -10.74 19.45 -4.98
C HIS A 24 -9.75 18.79 -4.02
N THR A 25 -8.70 19.50 -3.61
CA THR A 25 -7.74 19.00 -2.62
C THR A 25 -8.40 18.75 -1.27
N VAL A 26 -9.28 19.64 -0.81
CA VAL A 26 -10.02 19.44 0.46
C VAL A 26 -10.88 18.18 0.40
N ILE A 27 -11.62 17.95 -0.70
CA ILE A 27 -12.39 16.72 -0.88
C ILE A 27 -11.49 15.49 -0.83
N SER A 28 -10.34 15.51 -1.51
CA SER A 28 -9.40 14.38 -1.50
C SER A 28 -8.93 14.02 -0.09
N LEU A 29 -8.64 15.03 0.75
CA LEU A 29 -8.25 14.84 2.15
C LEU A 29 -9.39 14.27 2.99
N VAL A 30 -10.62 14.74 2.79
CA VAL A 30 -11.82 14.19 3.45
C VAL A 30 -12.03 12.73 3.05
N CYS A 31 -11.75 12.35 1.81
CA CYS A 31 -11.84 10.95 1.37
C CYS A 31 -10.82 10.05 2.08
N VAL A 32 -9.58 10.51 2.27
CA VAL A 32 -8.56 9.79 3.05
C VAL A 32 -9.01 9.62 4.50
N PHE A 33 -9.50 10.69 5.13
CA PHE A 33 -10.02 10.64 6.50
C PHE A 33 -11.23 9.71 6.63
N GLY A 34 -12.18 9.79 5.69
CA GLY A 34 -13.34 8.91 5.66
C GLY A 34 -12.96 7.43 5.48
N TYR A 35 -11.93 7.15 4.69
CA TYR A 35 -11.37 5.80 4.59
C TYR A 35 -10.79 5.33 5.92
N TYR A 36 -10.02 6.20 6.59
CA TYR A 36 -9.43 5.89 7.89
C TYR A 36 -10.49 5.57 8.95
N CYS A 37 -11.56 6.37 9.04
CA CYS A 37 -12.60 6.14 10.06
C CYS A 37 -13.51 4.95 9.76
N LEU A 38 -13.80 4.65 8.49
CA LEU A 38 -14.83 3.66 8.11
C LEU A 38 -14.25 2.31 7.66
N LYS A 39 -13.16 2.33 6.89
CA LYS A 39 -12.63 1.12 6.22
C LYS A 39 -11.47 0.47 6.97
N VAL A 40 -10.60 1.26 7.60
CA VAL A 40 -9.47 0.72 8.37
C VAL A 40 -9.92 -0.27 9.45
N PRO A 41 -10.95 0.01 10.28
CA PRO A 41 -11.40 -0.96 11.29
C PRO A 41 -11.82 -2.30 10.69
N LEU A 42 -12.45 -2.28 9.50
CA LEU A 42 -12.90 -3.49 8.81
C LEU A 42 -11.72 -4.30 8.22
N VAL A 43 -10.74 -3.62 7.63
CA VAL A 43 -9.55 -4.26 7.06
C VAL A 43 -8.70 -4.89 8.16
N VAL A 44 -8.51 -4.17 9.27
CA VAL A 44 -7.81 -4.65 10.46
C VAL A 44 -8.52 -5.86 11.04
N PHE A 45 -9.84 -5.77 11.27
CA PHE A 45 -10.63 -6.89 11.79
C PHE A 45 -10.53 -8.14 10.90
N LYS A 46 -10.56 -7.98 9.58
CA LYS A 46 -10.41 -9.12 8.66
C LYS A 46 -9.03 -9.78 8.82
N ARG A 47 -7.97 -8.98 8.94
CA ARG A 47 -6.60 -9.44 9.11
C ARG A 47 -6.41 -10.17 10.43
N GLU A 48 -6.89 -9.60 11.53
CA GLU A 48 -6.85 -10.20 12.86
C GLU A 48 -7.56 -11.57 12.88
N LYS A 49 -8.76 -11.63 12.31
CA LYS A 49 -9.51 -12.90 12.20
C LYS A 49 -8.74 -13.96 11.40
N ASP A 50 -8.04 -13.56 10.35
CA ASP A 50 -7.24 -14.50 9.54
C ASP A 50 -5.99 -14.98 10.31
N ILE A 51 -5.34 -14.12 11.09
CA ILE A 51 -4.23 -14.50 12.00
C ILE A 51 -4.73 -15.49 13.05
N ALA A 52 -5.87 -15.18 13.67
CA ALA A 52 -6.47 -15.98 14.72
C ALA A 52 -6.80 -17.41 14.25
N ARG A 53 -7.34 -17.56 13.03
CA ARG A 53 -7.59 -18.88 12.43
C ARG A 53 -6.30 -19.65 12.14
N LYS A 54 -5.27 -18.99 11.61
CA LYS A 54 -3.98 -19.64 11.31
C LYS A 54 -3.31 -20.13 12.60
N LEU A 55 -3.42 -19.36 13.67
CA LEU A 55 -2.91 -19.72 14.98
C LEU A 55 -3.68 -20.92 15.58
N GLU A 56 -5.02 -20.90 15.50
CA GLU A 56 -5.89 -21.96 16.05
C GLU A 56 -5.79 -23.28 15.26
N PHE A 57 -5.94 -23.22 13.93
CA PHE A 57 -6.08 -24.41 13.09
C PHE A 57 -4.75 -24.90 12.52
N ASP A 58 -3.90 -24.00 12.04
CA ASP A 58 -2.67 -24.36 11.35
C ASP A 58 -1.46 -24.44 12.31
N GLY A 59 -1.60 -23.91 13.54
CA GLY A 59 -0.50 -23.83 14.51
C GLY A 59 0.62 -22.90 14.07
N LEU A 60 0.39 -22.05 13.06
CA LEU A 60 1.36 -21.07 12.58
C LEU A 60 1.79 -20.17 13.75
N TYR A 61 3.08 -19.89 13.86
CA TYR A 61 3.76 -19.22 14.99
C TYR A 61 3.98 -20.05 16.26
N ILE A 62 3.34 -21.23 16.41
CA ILE A 62 3.52 -22.13 17.56
C ILE A 62 4.32 -23.38 17.17
N THR A 63 3.87 -24.09 16.14
CA THR A 63 4.46 -25.33 15.65
C THR A 63 5.39 -25.08 14.47
N GLU A 64 4.98 -24.17 13.58
CA GLU A 64 5.69 -23.80 12.36
C GLU A 64 5.89 -22.28 12.30
N GLN A 65 7.00 -21.85 11.70
CA GLN A 65 7.22 -20.43 11.44
C GLN A 65 6.76 -20.06 10.02
N PRO A 66 6.24 -18.83 9.80
CA PRO A 66 5.98 -18.36 8.45
C PRO A 66 7.26 -18.40 7.62
N SER A 67 7.11 -18.72 6.34
CA SER A 67 8.21 -18.66 5.35
C SER A 67 8.83 -17.25 5.34
N ASP A 68 10.14 -17.18 5.05
CA ASP A 68 10.84 -15.90 4.91
C ASP A 68 10.31 -15.07 3.73
N ASP A 69 9.72 -15.72 2.72
CA ASP A 69 9.09 -15.05 1.59
C ASP A 69 7.71 -14.45 1.93
N ASP A 70 7.08 -14.90 3.03
CA ASP A 70 5.77 -14.38 3.48
C ASP A 70 5.95 -13.12 4.34
N ILE A 71 6.26 -12.00 3.67
CA ILE A 71 6.43 -10.68 4.30
C ILE A 71 5.23 -10.31 5.18
N LYS A 72 4.02 -10.70 4.75
CA LYS A 72 2.76 -10.47 5.47
C LYS A 72 2.75 -11.24 6.79
N GLY A 73 3.07 -12.53 6.75
CA GLY A 73 3.19 -13.37 7.93
C GLY A 73 4.32 -12.92 8.88
N GLN A 74 5.44 -12.44 8.34
CA GLN A 74 6.53 -11.86 9.15
C GLN A 74 6.09 -10.58 9.88
N TRP A 75 5.32 -9.71 9.21
CA TRP A 75 4.78 -8.49 9.81
C TRP A 75 3.80 -8.77 10.95
N ASP A 76 2.98 -9.82 10.82
CA ASP A 76 2.01 -10.22 11.86
C ASP A 76 2.67 -10.66 13.18
N ARG A 77 3.97 -11.00 13.19
CA ARG A 77 4.72 -11.29 14.43
C ARG A 77 4.73 -10.10 15.39
N LEU A 78 4.66 -8.87 14.87
CA LEU A 78 4.69 -7.66 15.67
C LEU A 78 3.47 -7.56 16.59
N VAL A 79 2.31 -8.02 16.11
CA VAL A 79 1.06 -7.98 16.86
C VAL A 79 0.89 -9.21 17.76
N ILE A 80 1.51 -10.34 17.44
CA ILE A 80 1.37 -11.56 18.25
C ILE A 80 1.89 -11.40 19.69
N ASN A 81 2.97 -10.62 19.85
CA ASN A 81 3.63 -10.34 21.14
C ASN A 81 3.21 -8.98 21.74
N THR A 82 2.06 -8.44 21.36
CA THR A 82 1.50 -7.28 22.06
C THR A 82 0.58 -7.74 23.17
N PRO A 83 0.71 -7.22 24.40
CA PRO A 83 -0.25 -7.52 25.46
C PRO A 83 -1.62 -7.01 25.04
N TRP A 84 -2.48 -7.94 24.60
CA TRP A 84 -3.80 -7.65 24.05
C TRP A 84 -4.79 -7.05 25.08
N VAL A 85 -4.34 -6.88 26.32
CA VAL A 85 -5.14 -6.58 27.51
C VAL A 85 -5.12 -5.09 27.88
N THR A 86 -4.16 -4.28 27.41
CA THR A 86 -4.09 -2.88 27.87
C THR A 86 -4.85 -1.91 26.96
N GLU A 87 -6.06 -1.56 27.42
CA GLU A 87 -6.63 -0.21 27.40
C GLU A 87 -6.51 0.62 26.10
N SER A 88 -7.18 0.21 25.03
CA SER A 88 -7.88 1.19 24.19
C SER A 88 -9.17 0.63 23.59
N GLY A 89 -10.21 0.65 24.42
CA GLY A 89 -11.61 0.85 23.99
C GLY A 89 -12.30 -0.29 23.25
N SER A 90 -13.15 -1.03 23.98
CA SER A 90 -14.52 -1.44 23.57
C SER A 90 -14.76 -1.72 22.08
N SER A 91 -13.86 -2.45 21.42
CA SER A 91 -14.11 -2.96 20.09
C SER A 91 -14.25 -4.47 20.19
N GLN A 92 -15.26 -5.01 19.50
CA GLN A 92 -15.54 -6.45 19.44
C GLN A 92 -14.33 -7.28 18.95
N ALA A 93 -13.34 -6.62 18.34
CA ALA A 93 -12.07 -7.17 17.90
C ALA A 93 -11.14 -7.56 19.07
N THR A 94 -11.01 -6.72 20.10
CA THR A 94 -10.22 -7.01 21.32
C THR A 94 -10.78 -8.23 22.06
N ILE A 95 -12.11 -8.37 22.10
CA ILE A 95 -12.81 -9.52 22.71
C ILE A 95 -12.54 -10.81 21.92
N GLY A 96 -12.48 -10.73 20.58
CA GLY A 96 -12.21 -11.87 19.71
C GLY A 96 -10.79 -12.43 19.83
N ILE A 97 -9.79 -11.56 20.03
CA ILE A 97 -8.37 -11.97 20.13
C ILE A 97 -8.03 -12.49 21.53
N ILE A 98 -8.53 -11.85 22.59
CA ILE A 98 -8.38 -12.34 23.97
C ILE A 98 -9.04 -13.73 24.11
N GLY A 99 -10.25 -13.90 23.58
CA GLY A 99 -10.91 -15.22 23.55
C GLY A 99 -10.12 -16.27 22.76
N MET A 100 -9.41 -15.87 21.70
CA MET A 100 -8.57 -16.78 20.91
C MET A 100 -7.32 -17.24 21.66
N GLY A 101 -6.68 -16.35 22.45
CA GLY A 101 -5.52 -16.73 23.26
C GLY A 101 -5.82 -17.90 24.21
N PHE A 102 -6.99 -17.88 24.86
CA PHE A 102 -7.46 -18.98 25.70
C PHE A 102 -7.74 -20.27 24.91
N ILE A 103 -8.35 -20.18 23.72
CA ILE A 103 -8.62 -21.34 22.86
C ILE A 103 -7.30 -21.99 22.42
N VAL A 104 -6.32 -21.18 22.02
CA VAL A 104 -5.01 -21.63 21.56
C VAL A 104 -4.22 -22.29 22.69
N ILE A 105 -4.23 -21.71 23.89
CA ILE A 105 -3.61 -22.32 25.08
C ILE A 105 -4.28 -23.66 25.40
N ASN A 106 -5.62 -23.75 25.37
CA ASN A 106 -6.32 -25.00 25.66
C ASN A 106 -6.03 -26.10 24.63
N LYS A 107 -5.74 -25.75 23.38
CA LYS A 107 -5.48 -26.72 22.30
C LYS A 107 -4.03 -27.20 22.22
N TYR A 108 -3.06 -26.30 22.44
CA TYR A 108 -1.63 -26.58 22.25
C TYR A 108 -0.83 -26.57 23.56
N GLY A 109 -1.41 -26.13 24.66
CA GLY A 109 -0.76 -25.97 25.97
C GLY A 109 -0.22 -27.28 26.54
N ASP A 110 -0.94 -28.38 26.36
CA ASP A 110 -0.52 -29.70 26.86
C ASP A 110 0.69 -30.27 26.10
N LEU A 111 0.84 -29.93 24.81
CA LEU A 111 1.90 -30.45 23.95
C LEU A 111 3.19 -29.62 24.04
N TYR A 112 3.05 -28.30 24.18
CA TYR A 112 4.14 -27.34 24.00
C TYR A 112 4.42 -26.47 25.24
N GLY A 113 3.62 -26.64 26.30
CA GLY A 113 3.70 -25.88 27.55
C GLY A 113 2.84 -24.61 27.51
N ALA A 114 1.78 -24.59 28.32
CA ALA A 114 0.84 -23.46 28.42
C ALA A 114 1.54 -22.13 28.78
N GLU A 115 2.57 -22.17 29.63
CA GLU A 115 3.34 -20.98 30.03
C GLU A 115 4.11 -20.37 28.84
N ARG A 116 4.70 -21.21 27.99
CA ARG A 116 5.43 -20.77 26.79
C ARG A 116 4.51 -20.13 25.76
N ILE A 117 3.31 -20.69 25.60
CA ILE A 117 2.29 -20.15 24.68
C ILE A 117 1.71 -18.84 25.23
N ALA A 118 1.49 -18.75 26.54
CA ALA A 118 1.06 -17.51 27.18
C ALA A 118 2.09 -16.38 27.02
N GLU A 119 3.37 -16.69 27.20
CA GLU A 119 4.48 -15.75 26.95
C GLU A 119 4.55 -15.31 25.48
N LEU A 120 4.43 -16.26 24.53
CA LEU A 120 4.40 -15.97 23.09
C LEU A 120 3.28 -15.00 22.72
N LEU A 121 2.11 -15.17 23.34
CA LEU A 121 0.92 -14.36 23.11
C LEU A 121 0.89 -13.08 23.95
N GLY A 122 1.92 -12.81 24.77
CA GLY A 122 1.93 -11.63 25.64
C GLY A 122 0.81 -11.61 26.69
N LEU A 123 0.27 -12.78 27.06
CA LEU A 123 -0.72 -12.92 28.13
C LEU A 123 0.00 -12.85 29.47
N ASP A 124 -0.37 -11.89 30.32
CA ASP A 124 0.23 -11.76 31.64
C ASP A 124 -0.13 -12.97 32.53
N LYS A 125 0.79 -13.39 33.39
CA LYS A 125 0.59 -14.55 34.28
C LYS A 125 -0.60 -14.35 35.22
N SER A 126 -0.93 -13.11 35.55
CA SER A 126 -2.12 -12.75 36.35
C SER A 126 -3.46 -12.97 35.61
N ALA A 127 -3.48 -13.03 34.28
CA ALA A 127 -4.70 -13.34 33.53
C ALA A 127 -5.00 -14.86 33.50
N LEU A 128 -4.03 -15.70 33.83
CA LEU A 128 -4.20 -17.14 34.01
C LEU A 128 -4.65 -17.48 35.44
N ASP A 129 -4.31 -16.65 36.42
CA ASP A 129 -4.79 -16.74 37.80
C ASP A 129 -6.04 -15.88 37.97
N PHE A 130 -7.21 -16.48 37.72
CA PHE A 130 -8.51 -15.81 37.92
C PHE A 130 -8.81 -15.65 39.43
N ASP A 131 -8.09 -14.74 40.11
CA ASP A 131 -8.40 -14.34 41.49
C ASP A 131 -9.19 -13.01 41.45
N PRO A 132 -10.49 -12.99 41.84
CA PRO A 132 -11.37 -11.83 41.66
C PRO A 132 -11.08 -10.65 42.61
N THR A 133 -10.02 -10.71 43.42
CA THR A 133 -9.80 -9.80 44.55
C THR A 133 -8.66 -8.78 44.41
N VAL A 134 -8.07 -8.62 43.23
CA VAL A 134 -7.04 -7.59 43.03
C VAL A 134 -7.70 -6.29 42.57
N GLU A 135 -7.94 -5.38 43.52
CA GLU A 135 -8.37 -4.01 43.24
C GLU A 135 -7.35 -3.30 42.34
N THR A 136 -7.81 -2.91 41.14
CA THR A 136 -7.03 -2.10 40.21
C THR A 136 -6.86 -0.70 40.78
N VAL A 137 -5.64 -0.38 41.24
CA VAL A 137 -5.27 0.95 41.70
C VAL A 137 -5.38 1.93 40.52
N GLU A 138 -6.37 2.82 40.58
CA GLU A 138 -6.55 3.92 39.63
C GLU A 138 -5.33 4.85 39.68
N LYS A 139 -4.42 4.68 38.70
CA LYS A 139 -3.23 5.51 38.57
C LYS A 139 -3.62 6.77 37.82
N GLU A 140 -3.46 7.94 38.45
CA GLU A 140 -3.82 9.24 37.86
C GLU A 140 -3.27 9.39 36.43
N ALA A 141 -4.19 9.47 35.47
CA ALA A 141 -3.90 9.52 34.05
C ALA A 141 -3.35 10.89 33.64
N SER A 142 -2.03 11.04 33.70
CA SER A 142 -1.33 12.12 33.01
C SER A 142 -1.37 11.87 31.50
N LEU A 143 -1.45 12.92 30.67
CA LEU A 143 -1.40 12.78 29.20
C LEU A 143 -0.13 12.07 28.72
N LEU A 144 0.96 12.12 29.50
CA LEU A 144 2.21 11.42 29.19
C LEU A 144 2.14 9.92 29.54
N SER A 145 1.48 9.55 30.64
CA SER A 145 1.18 8.14 30.92
C SER A 145 0.17 7.57 29.93
N TRP A 146 -0.76 8.39 29.42
CA TRP A 146 -1.71 8.02 28.37
C TRP A 146 -1.03 7.85 27.00
N LEU A 147 -0.13 8.77 26.61
CA LEU A 147 0.66 8.62 25.38
C LEU A 147 1.67 7.45 25.48
N SER A 148 2.17 7.16 26.69
CA SER A 148 3.05 6.02 26.96
C SER A 148 2.30 4.69 27.08
N SER A 149 0.99 4.70 27.37
CA SER A 149 0.15 3.49 27.43
C SER A 149 -0.39 3.08 26.07
N ILE A 150 -0.21 3.92 25.05
CA ILE A 150 -0.51 3.58 23.66
C ILE A 150 0.44 2.46 23.23
N ASP A 151 -0.14 1.31 22.86
CA ASP A 151 0.60 0.18 22.32
C ASP A 151 1.20 0.55 20.95
N THR A 152 2.40 1.12 21.01
CA THR A 152 3.13 1.61 19.85
C THR A 152 3.35 0.50 18.82
N LYS A 153 3.50 -0.76 19.27
CA LYS A 153 3.67 -1.91 18.36
C LYS A 153 2.39 -2.19 17.58
N TYR A 154 1.23 -2.17 18.24
CA TYR A 154 -0.07 -2.35 17.58
C TYR A 154 -0.36 -1.24 16.56
N HIS A 155 -0.05 0.01 16.90
CA HIS A 155 -0.21 1.12 15.96
C HIS A 155 0.74 1.03 14.76
N ILE A 156 2.00 0.66 14.96
CA ILE A 156 2.94 0.40 13.86
C ILE A 156 2.44 -0.72 12.97
N TRP A 157 1.97 -1.84 13.56
CA TRP A 157 1.41 -2.95 12.82
C TRP A 157 0.21 -2.51 11.98
N THR A 158 -0.74 -1.79 12.60
CA THR A 158 -1.94 -1.24 11.95
C THR A 158 -1.57 -0.33 10.79
N MET A 159 -0.61 0.58 10.98
CA MET A 159 -0.11 1.45 9.92
C MET A 159 0.47 0.66 8.74
N GLY A 160 1.21 -0.42 9.00
CA GLY A 160 1.71 -1.31 7.94
C GLY A 160 0.59 -2.03 7.19
N VAL A 161 -0.44 -2.51 7.89
CA VAL A 161 -1.62 -3.13 7.26
C VAL A 161 -2.36 -2.13 6.37
N VAL A 162 -2.52 -0.89 6.84
CA VAL A 162 -3.20 0.18 6.07
C VAL A 162 -2.36 0.63 4.87
N LEU A 163 -1.04 0.78 5.02
CA LEU A 163 -0.13 1.16 3.93
C LEU A 163 0.04 0.08 2.86
N THR A 164 -0.29 -1.18 3.16
CA THR A 164 -0.27 -2.27 2.16
C THR A 164 -1.60 -2.46 1.45
N ASP A 165 -2.64 -1.71 1.82
CA ASP A 165 -3.93 -1.73 1.14
C ASP A 165 -3.89 -0.92 -0.17
N ASN A 166 -4.14 -1.59 -1.29
CA ASN A 166 -4.08 -0.99 -2.62
C ASN A 166 -5.01 0.23 -2.76
N TYR A 167 -6.18 0.19 -2.13
CA TYR A 167 -7.14 1.28 -2.23
C TYR A 167 -6.69 2.49 -1.39
N PHE A 168 -6.10 2.28 -0.20
CA PHE A 168 -5.52 3.36 0.58
C PHE A 168 -4.32 4.00 -0.14
N LEU A 169 -3.43 3.20 -0.72
CA LEU A 169 -2.32 3.70 -1.54
C LEU A 169 -2.81 4.54 -2.72
N TYR A 170 -3.91 4.11 -3.37
CA TYR A 170 -4.57 4.88 -4.41
C TYR A 170 -5.05 6.25 -3.91
N LEU A 171 -5.69 6.31 -2.74
CA LEU A 171 -6.15 7.57 -2.15
C LEU A 171 -5.01 8.51 -1.72
N ILE A 172 -3.90 7.95 -1.20
CA ILE A 172 -2.69 8.74 -0.91
C ILE A 172 -2.17 9.34 -2.21
N TRP A 173 -1.98 8.51 -3.24
CA TRP A 173 -1.49 8.97 -4.55
C TRP A 173 -2.38 10.04 -5.16
N TYR A 174 -3.70 9.85 -5.10
CA TYR A 174 -4.69 10.83 -5.54
C TYR A 174 -4.52 12.17 -4.81
N THR A 175 -4.39 12.13 -3.48
CA THR A 175 -4.19 13.33 -2.65
C THR A 175 -2.84 14.01 -2.97
N THR A 176 -1.78 13.22 -3.18
CA THR A 176 -0.45 13.74 -3.58
C THR A 176 -0.53 14.47 -4.93
N MET A 177 -1.23 13.89 -5.92
CA MET A 177 -1.46 14.55 -7.21
C MET A 177 -2.28 15.83 -7.07
N SER A 178 -3.27 15.85 -6.17
CA SER A 178 -4.04 17.05 -5.86
C SER A 178 -3.18 18.15 -5.23
N ILE A 179 -2.22 17.81 -4.36
CA ILE A 179 -1.26 18.76 -3.80
C ILE A 179 -0.32 19.28 -4.88
N PHE A 180 0.22 18.38 -5.73
CA PHE A 180 1.08 18.77 -6.85
C PHE A 180 0.37 19.61 -7.91
N GLY A 181 -0.95 19.46 -8.04
CA GLY A 181 -1.80 20.31 -8.87
C GLY A 181 -1.65 21.81 -8.56
N HIS A 182 -1.35 22.17 -7.31
CA HIS A 182 -1.12 23.57 -6.92
C HIS A 182 0.22 24.12 -7.41
N PHE A 183 1.22 23.27 -7.64
CA PHE A 183 2.50 23.69 -8.24
C PHE A 183 2.43 23.71 -9.76
N ASN A 184 1.72 22.75 -10.37
CA ASN A 184 1.50 22.70 -11.82
C ASN A 184 0.11 22.13 -12.13
N ASN A 185 -0.69 22.89 -12.87
CA ASN A 185 -2.06 22.53 -13.24
C ASN A 185 -2.17 21.20 -14.00
N PHE A 186 -1.10 20.75 -14.66
CA PHE A 186 -1.05 19.46 -15.35
C PHE A 186 -1.42 18.28 -14.46
N PHE A 187 -1.04 18.29 -13.18
CA PHE A 187 -1.34 17.20 -12.26
C PHE A 187 -2.84 17.07 -11.96
N PHE A 188 -3.64 18.13 -12.14
CA PHE A 188 -5.10 18.01 -12.07
C PHE A 188 -5.66 17.15 -13.22
N ALA A 189 -5.02 17.15 -14.40
CA ALA A 189 -5.45 16.30 -15.51
C ALA A 189 -5.27 14.80 -15.21
N ALA A 190 -4.27 14.41 -14.40
CA ALA A 190 -4.05 13.02 -14.01
C ALA A 190 -5.26 12.43 -13.25
N HIS A 191 -6.04 13.26 -12.54
CA HIS A 191 -7.24 12.82 -11.83
C HIS A 191 -8.34 12.35 -12.78
N MET A 192 -8.30 12.71 -14.07
CA MET A 192 -9.25 12.17 -15.06
C MET A 192 -9.07 10.67 -15.31
N LEU A 193 -7.91 10.09 -14.99
CA LEU A 193 -7.70 8.64 -15.05
C LEU A 193 -8.58 7.89 -14.03
N ASP A 194 -9.01 8.54 -12.96
CA ASP A 194 -9.94 7.99 -11.97
C ASP A 194 -11.28 7.57 -12.60
N ILE A 195 -11.74 8.30 -13.62
CA ILE A 195 -12.96 7.97 -14.36
C ILE A 195 -12.86 6.55 -14.94
N ALA A 196 -11.67 6.12 -15.39
CA ALA A 196 -11.45 4.77 -15.89
C ALA A 196 -11.57 3.69 -14.80
N MET A 197 -11.20 4.03 -13.56
CA MET A 197 -11.31 3.13 -12.41
C MET A 197 -12.69 3.17 -11.73
N GLY A 198 -13.46 4.24 -11.92
CA GLY A 198 -14.82 4.37 -11.39
C GLY A 198 -15.80 3.35 -11.99
N PHE A 199 -15.74 3.12 -13.30
CA PHE A 199 -16.68 2.24 -13.98
C PHE A 199 -16.26 0.76 -13.90
N LYS A 200 -17.21 -0.12 -13.57
CA LYS A 200 -16.98 -1.58 -13.52
C LYS A 200 -16.52 -2.15 -14.86
N THR A 201 -17.09 -1.66 -15.96
CA THR A 201 -16.74 -2.10 -17.32
C THR A 201 -15.30 -1.73 -17.67
N LEU A 202 -14.89 -0.49 -17.44
CA LEU A 202 -13.51 -0.04 -17.73
C LEU A 202 -12.50 -0.75 -16.85
N ARG A 203 -12.81 -1.00 -15.57
CA ARG A 203 -11.99 -1.86 -14.69
C ARG A 203 -11.82 -3.27 -15.25
N THR A 204 -12.86 -3.85 -15.83
CA THR A 204 -12.79 -5.18 -16.45
C THR A 204 -11.87 -5.17 -17.67
N ILE A 205 -11.98 -4.13 -18.51
CA ILE A 205 -11.10 -3.94 -19.67
C ILE A 205 -9.64 -3.79 -19.22
N LEU A 206 -9.36 -2.93 -18.24
CA LEU A 206 -8.01 -2.76 -17.70
C LEU A 206 -7.49 -4.08 -17.10
N SER A 207 -8.33 -4.79 -16.35
CA SER A 207 -7.98 -6.10 -15.77
C SER A 207 -7.65 -7.13 -16.83
N SER A 208 -8.28 -7.08 -18.01
CA SER A 208 -7.97 -8.03 -19.09
C SER A 208 -6.55 -7.86 -19.63
N VAL A 209 -6.04 -6.62 -19.66
CA VAL A 209 -4.66 -6.32 -20.07
C VAL A 209 -3.68 -6.67 -18.95
N THR A 210 -3.99 -6.30 -17.70
CA THR A 210 -3.08 -6.54 -16.57
C THR A 210 -3.00 -8.00 -16.15
N HIS A 211 -4.04 -8.80 -16.42
CA HIS A 211 -4.05 -10.24 -16.11
C HIS A 211 -2.87 -10.98 -16.76
N ASN A 212 -2.52 -10.64 -18.01
CA ASN A 212 -1.40 -11.24 -18.74
C ASN A 212 -0.14 -10.35 -18.73
N GLY A 213 -0.06 -9.37 -17.82
CA GLY A 213 1.00 -8.35 -17.83
C GLY A 213 2.42 -8.91 -17.78
N LYS A 214 2.65 -10.00 -17.03
CA LYS A 214 3.96 -10.69 -16.99
C LYS A 214 4.36 -11.22 -18.36
N GLN A 215 3.43 -11.84 -19.09
CA GLN A 215 3.69 -12.37 -20.44
C GLN A 215 3.91 -11.22 -21.43
N LEU A 216 3.13 -10.14 -21.31
CA LEU A 216 3.30 -8.95 -22.14
C LEU A 216 4.69 -8.34 -21.97
N MET A 217 5.15 -8.15 -20.72
CA MET A 217 6.48 -7.60 -20.44
C MET A 217 7.61 -8.49 -20.94
N LEU A 218 7.49 -9.81 -20.79
CA LEU A 218 8.45 -10.76 -21.36
C LEU A 218 8.49 -10.68 -22.88
N THR A 219 7.33 -10.52 -23.53
CA THR A 219 7.23 -10.40 -24.99
C THR A 219 7.86 -9.11 -25.50
N VAL A 220 7.58 -7.98 -24.84
CA VAL A 220 8.21 -6.68 -25.15
C VAL A 220 9.72 -6.74 -24.95
N GLY A 221 10.19 -7.39 -23.87
CA GLY A 221 11.62 -7.59 -23.62
C GLY A 221 12.30 -8.42 -24.73
N LEU A 222 11.67 -9.51 -25.16
CA LEU A 222 12.16 -10.31 -26.28
C LEU A 222 12.19 -9.49 -27.59
N LEU A 223 11.14 -8.71 -27.87
CA LEU A 223 11.09 -7.84 -29.04
C LEU A 223 12.22 -6.81 -29.04
N ALA A 224 12.49 -6.18 -27.90
CA ALA A 224 13.61 -5.23 -27.75
C ALA A 224 14.97 -5.90 -28.05
N VAL A 225 15.20 -7.13 -27.58
CA VAL A 225 16.42 -7.89 -27.89
C VAL A 225 16.53 -8.20 -29.39
N VAL A 226 15.43 -8.62 -30.03
CA VAL A 226 15.42 -8.92 -31.46
C VAL A 226 15.71 -7.67 -32.30
N VAL A 227 15.06 -6.55 -31.98
CA VAL A 227 15.32 -5.25 -32.63
C VAL A 227 16.79 -4.86 -32.45
N TYR A 228 17.32 -4.95 -31.23
CA TYR A 228 18.72 -4.66 -30.94
C TYR A 228 19.69 -5.49 -31.79
N LEU A 229 19.47 -6.81 -31.90
CA LEU A 229 20.30 -7.67 -32.73
C LEU A 229 20.26 -7.25 -34.21
N TYR A 230 19.08 -6.93 -34.74
CA TYR A 230 18.96 -6.42 -36.10
C TYR A 230 19.63 -5.06 -36.30
N THR A 231 19.51 -4.15 -35.32
CA THR A 231 20.22 -2.87 -35.31
C THR A 231 21.74 -3.08 -35.35
N VAL A 232 22.29 -4.02 -34.57
CA VAL A 232 23.74 -4.33 -34.59
C VAL A 232 24.17 -4.84 -35.96
N VAL A 233 23.40 -5.75 -36.57
CA VAL A 233 23.70 -6.27 -37.91
C VAL A 233 23.60 -5.16 -38.96
N ALA A 234 22.56 -4.32 -38.89
CA ALA A 234 22.38 -3.17 -39.78
C ALA A 234 23.51 -2.15 -39.66
N PHE A 235 23.92 -1.82 -38.43
CA PHE A 235 25.02 -0.90 -38.16
C PHE A 235 26.37 -1.42 -38.66
N ASN A 236 26.64 -2.73 -38.52
CA ASN A 236 27.91 -3.30 -38.96
C ASN A 236 28.00 -3.51 -40.48
N PHE A 237 26.94 -4.00 -41.12
CA PHE A 237 26.99 -4.44 -42.52
C PHE A 237 26.31 -3.47 -43.50
N PHE A 238 25.27 -2.75 -43.06
CA PHE A 238 24.42 -1.95 -43.94
C PHE A 238 24.57 -0.43 -43.74
N ARG A 239 25.56 0.02 -42.95
CA ARG A 239 25.83 1.45 -42.67
C ARG A 239 25.88 2.33 -43.92
N LYS A 240 26.49 1.83 -45.01
CA LYS A 240 26.60 2.58 -46.27
C LYS A 240 25.29 2.72 -47.05
N PHE A 241 24.28 1.90 -46.79
CA PHE A 241 22.96 1.99 -47.44
C PHE A 241 22.06 3.03 -46.79
N TYR A 242 22.26 3.29 -45.49
CA TYR A 242 21.50 4.29 -44.73
C TYR A 242 22.07 5.72 -44.86
N ASN A 243 23.35 5.87 -45.24
CA ASN A 243 23.97 7.17 -45.53
C ASN A 243 23.59 7.74 -46.91
N LYS A 244 22.32 7.64 -47.32
CA LYS A 244 21.80 8.33 -48.51
C LYS A 244 21.04 9.57 -48.06
N SER A 245 21.75 10.69 -47.92
CA SER A 245 21.10 11.99 -47.87
C SER A 245 20.85 12.52 -49.29
N GLU A 246 19.72 13.19 -49.49
CA GLU A 246 19.38 13.85 -50.76
C GLU A 246 20.14 15.17 -50.97
N ASP A 247 20.78 15.73 -49.93
CA ASP A 247 21.60 16.94 -50.00
C ASP A 247 23.05 16.67 -49.56
N GLU A 248 24.02 17.11 -50.37
CA GLU A 248 25.47 16.95 -50.14
C GLU A 248 25.99 17.79 -48.96
N ASP A 249 25.26 18.82 -48.53
CA ASP A 249 25.70 19.79 -47.51
C ASP A 249 25.16 19.50 -46.09
N GLN A 250 24.16 18.63 -45.93
CA GLN A 250 23.67 18.16 -44.62
C GLN A 250 23.21 16.70 -44.68
N PRO A 251 24.13 15.73 -44.51
CA PRO A 251 23.72 14.34 -44.46
C PRO A 251 22.96 14.04 -43.16
N ASP A 252 21.70 13.59 -43.25
CA ASP A 252 20.97 13.01 -42.12
C ASP A 252 21.55 11.61 -41.81
N MET A 253 22.62 11.60 -41.02
CA MET A 253 23.40 10.42 -40.71
C MET A 253 22.77 9.63 -39.56
N LYS A 254 21.68 8.90 -39.85
CA LYS A 254 21.00 8.02 -38.88
C LYS A 254 21.92 6.94 -38.27
N CYS A 255 23.05 6.61 -38.91
CA CYS A 255 23.95 5.51 -38.53
C CYS A 255 25.34 5.92 -38.00
N ASP A 256 25.46 7.08 -37.34
CA ASP A 256 26.72 7.48 -36.69
C ASP A 256 26.83 7.03 -35.24
N ASP A 257 25.72 7.00 -34.51
CA ASP A 257 25.66 6.49 -33.16
C ASP A 257 24.72 5.28 -33.06
N MET A 258 25.13 4.27 -32.30
CA MET A 258 24.38 3.02 -32.14
C MET A 258 23.01 3.26 -31.49
N MET A 259 22.87 4.26 -30.62
CA MET A 259 21.57 4.60 -30.04
C MET A 259 20.65 5.25 -31.08
N THR A 260 21.17 6.04 -32.02
CA THR A 260 20.37 6.66 -33.10
C THR A 260 19.83 5.65 -34.11
N VAL A 261 20.47 4.48 -34.27
CA VAL A 261 19.92 3.38 -35.10
C VAL A 261 18.92 2.53 -34.32
N TYR A 262 19.03 2.50 -32.99
CA TYR A 262 18.16 1.72 -32.12
C TYR A 262 16.84 2.43 -31.81
N PHE A 263 16.85 3.76 -31.66
CA PHE A 263 15.68 4.62 -31.45
C PHE A 263 15.08 5.11 -32.76
#